data_AF-A0A1I5KC21-F1
#
_entry.id   AF-A0A1I5KC21-F1
#
_cell.length_a   1.000
_cell.length_b   1.000
_cell.length_c   1.000
_cell.angle_alpha   90.00
_cell.angle_beta   90.00
_cell.angle_gamma   90.00
#
_symmetry.space_group_name_H-M   'P 1'
#
loop_
_entity.id
_entity.type
_entity.pdbx_description
1 polymer ?
#
loop_
_entity_poly.entity_id
_entity_poly.type
_entity_poly.pdbx_seq_one_letter_code
_entity_poly.pdbx_strand_id
1 'polypeptide(L)'
;MGASASLFDAGAVATDTSIEHTTLPSIYREFRHDPDLAPLSEKHAKAVGRAFPDCPDTMFGSAGLGNVSPRIPAIHPLRSFDLPAEGGDHTAALAVTAGGPEGDRFVRDAGLAMARTVAEVRGPGEAPGALSSGTLVQVISR
;
A
#
# COMPACT_ATOMS: atom_id res chain seq x y z
N MET A 1 -5.34 7.51 -30.89
CA MET A 1 -5.58 6.04 -30.88
C MET A 1 -4.23 5.36 -30.73
N GLY A 2 -3.98 4.73 -29.58
CA GLY A 2 -2.67 4.16 -29.23
C GLY A 2 -2.48 2.75 -29.78
N ALA A 3 -1.22 2.35 -29.93
CA ALA A 3 -0.76 1.14 -30.63
C ALA A 3 -1.33 -0.22 -30.14
N SER A 4 -2.04 -0.28 -29.01
CA SER A 4 -2.54 -1.54 -28.42
C SER A 4 -3.71 -2.18 -29.17
N ALA A 5 -4.56 -1.40 -29.84
CA ALA A 5 -5.69 -1.95 -30.60
C ALA A 5 -5.20 -2.88 -31.74
N SER A 6 -4.08 -2.53 -32.36
CA SER A 6 -3.55 -3.27 -33.53
C SER A 6 -3.16 -4.72 -33.26
N LEU A 7 -2.73 -5.08 -32.04
CA LEU A 7 -2.33 -6.45 -31.71
C LEU A 7 -3.55 -7.37 -31.50
N PHE A 8 -4.57 -6.86 -30.83
CA PHE A 8 -5.81 -7.61 -30.61
C PHE A 8 -6.61 -7.76 -31.90
N ASP A 9 -6.67 -6.70 -32.71
CA ASP A 9 -7.27 -6.74 -34.04
C ASP A 9 -6.55 -7.74 -34.96
N ALA A 10 -5.21 -7.79 -34.91
CA ALA A 10 -4.43 -8.77 -35.68
C ALA A 10 -4.72 -10.22 -35.26
N GLY A 11 -4.93 -10.48 -33.95
CA GLY A 11 -5.31 -11.79 -33.45
C GLY A 11 -6.71 -12.23 -33.93
N ALA A 12 -7.66 -11.30 -33.95
CA ALA A 12 -9.01 -11.54 -34.47
C ALA A 12 -8.96 -11.93 -35.96
N VAL A 13 -8.20 -11.18 -36.77
CA VAL A 13 -7.99 -11.50 -38.20
C VAL A 13 -7.32 -12.85 -38.39
N ALA A 14 -6.27 -13.16 -37.64
CA ALA A 14 -5.53 -14.42 -37.79
C ALA A 14 -6.33 -15.67 -37.41
N THR A 15 -7.39 -15.51 -36.62
CA THR A 15 -8.22 -16.61 -36.10
C THR A 15 -9.61 -16.67 -36.73
N ASP A 16 -9.90 -15.78 -37.68
CA ASP A 16 -11.25 -15.59 -38.27
C ASP A 16 -12.32 -15.37 -37.19
N THR A 17 -11.98 -14.56 -36.17
CA THR A 17 -12.88 -14.18 -35.08
C THR A 17 -13.10 -12.67 -35.03
N SER A 18 -14.11 -12.23 -34.27
CA SER A 18 -14.39 -10.81 -34.02
C SER A 18 -14.08 -10.44 -32.56
N ILE A 19 -13.68 -9.20 -32.33
CA ILE A 19 -13.40 -8.67 -31.00
C ILE A 19 -14.10 -7.33 -30.77
N GLU A 20 -14.55 -7.11 -29.54
CA GLU A 20 -15.11 -5.84 -29.07
C GLU A 20 -14.29 -5.34 -27.87
N HIS A 21 -13.88 -4.08 -27.91
CA HIS A 21 -13.11 -3.45 -26.84
C HIS A 21 -13.91 -2.33 -26.20
N THR A 22 -14.16 -2.43 -24.89
CA THR A 22 -14.62 -1.30 -24.09
C THR A 22 -13.50 -0.86 -23.17
N THR A 23 -13.05 0.39 -23.32
CA THR A 23 -12.11 0.99 -22.36
C THR A 23 -12.89 1.42 -21.13
N LEU A 24 -12.61 0.79 -19.99
CA LEU A 24 -13.11 1.25 -18.70
C LEU A 24 -12.21 2.38 -18.18
N PRO A 25 -12.76 3.40 -17.49
CA PRO A 25 -11.94 4.40 -16.83
C PRO A 25 -11.00 3.71 -15.84
N SER A 26 -9.78 4.23 -15.69
CA SER A 26 -8.87 3.74 -14.65
C SER A 26 -9.50 3.99 -13.29
N ILE A 27 -10.05 2.94 -12.69
CA ILE A 27 -10.69 3.00 -11.36
C ILE A 27 -9.67 3.16 -10.24
N TYR A 28 -8.40 2.87 -10.51
CA TYR A 28 -7.29 2.97 -9.57
C TYR A 28 -6.22 3.92 -10.11
N ARG A 29 -5.61 4.66 -9.17
CA ARG A 29 -4.48 5.55 -9.42
C ARG A 29 -3.25 5.02 -8.69
N GLU A 30 -2.08 5.50 -9.08
CA GLU A 30 -0.86 5.24 -8.33
C GLU A 30 -0.98 5.78 -6.90
N PHE A 31 -0.46 5.01 -5.94
CA PHE A 31 -0.35 5.49 -4.56
C PHE A 31 0.88 6.39 -4.40
N ARG A 32 0.72 7.49 -3.66
CA ARG A 32 1.82 8.40 -3.32
C ARG A 32 1.97 8.43 -1.80
N HIS A 33 3.07 7.89 -1.30
CA HIS A 33 3.41 8.01 0.12
C HIS A 33 3.67 9.47 0.46
N ASP A 34 3.04 9.93 1.54
CA ASP A 34 3.41 11.18 2.16
C ASP A 34 4.80 11.03 2.80
N PRO A 35 5.76 11.86 2.39
CA PRO A 35 7.15 11.71 2.77
C PRO A 35 7.48 12.15 4.19
N ASP A 36 6.66 13.01 4.79
CA ASP A 36 6.83 13.44 6.18
C ASP A 36 6.17 12.41 7.11
N LEU A 37 5.05 11.80 6.69
CA LEU A 37 4.34 10.79 7.47
C LEU A 37 5.00 9.41 7.47
N ALA A 38 5.63 8.99 6.36
CA ALA A 38 6.20 7.65 6.23
C ALA A 38 7.33 7.39 7.27
N PRO A 39 8.32 8.28 7.46
CA PRO A 39 9.37 8.11 8.47
C PRO A 39 8.82 8.10 9.90
N LEU A 40 7.79 8.90 10.19
CA LEU A 40 7.12 8.91 11.49
C LEU A 40 6.42 7.58 11.77
N SER A 41 5.69 7.06 10.78
CA SER A 41 5.07 5.74 10.88
C SER A 41 6.08 4.62 11.07
N GLU A 42 7.24 4.70 10.43
CA GLU A 42 8.32 3.75 10.60
C GLU A 42 8.89 3.81 12.01
N LYS A 43 9.24 5.01 12.49
CA LYS A 43 9.72 5.29 13.85
C LYS A 43 8.80 4.70 14.91
N HIS A 44 7.50 4.99 14.84
CA HIS A 44 6.55 4.52 15.86
C HIS A 44 6.31 3.03 15.81
N ALA A 45 6.44 2.42 14.65
CA ALA A 45 6.34 0.98 14.52
C ALA A 45 7.56 0.25 15.06
N LYS A 46 8.77 0.78 14.82
CA LYS A 46 9.99 0.28 15.47
C LYS A 46 9.88 0.37 16.99
N ALA A 47 9.28 1.44 17.51
CA ALA A 47 9.03 1.62 18.94
C ALA A 47 8.01 0.63 19.56
N VAL A 48 7.23 -0.09 18.75
CA VAL A 48 6.36 -1.21 19.21
C VAL A 48 6.96 -2.58 18.83
N GLY A 49 8.26 -2.63 18.51
CA GLY A 49 8.99 -3.87 18.29
C GLY A 49 8.95 -4.41 16.85
N ARG A 50 8.49 -3.62 15.87
CA ARG A 50 8.45 -4.05 14.46
C ARG A 50 9.78 -3.78 13.77
N ALA A 51 10.24 -4.75 12.98
CA ALA A 51 11.42 -4.61 12.12
C ALA A 51 11.03 -4.16 10.71
N PHE A 52 11.98 -3.51 10.04
CA PHE A 52 11.91 -3.17 8.63
C PHE A 52 13.19 -3.66 7.97
N PRO A 53 13.11 -4.36 6.84
CA PRO A 53 14.30 -4.78 6.11
C PRO A 53 14.92 -3.62 5.31
N ASP A 54 16.22 -3.68 5.07
CA ASP A 54 16.94 -2.72 4.23
C ASP A 54 16.80 -3.12 2.75
N CYS A 55 15.73 -2.71 2.07
CA CYS A 55 15.56 -2.91 0.63
C CYS A 55 14.84 -1.74 -0.07
N PRO A 56 15.02 -1.57 -1.40
CA PRO A 56 14.37 -0.48 -2.15
C PRO A 56 12.85 -0.67 -2.23
N ASP A 57 12.12 0.45 -2.14
CA ASP A 57 10.66 0.50 -2.21
C ASP A 57 10.16 -0.04 -3.56
N THR A 58 9.42 -1.15 -3.51
CA THR A 58 8.65 -1.65 -4.63
C THR A 58 7.19 -1.28 -4.41
N MET A 59 6.65 -0.43 -5.28
CA MET A 59 5.24 -0.05 -5.28
C MET A 59 4.36 -1.31 -5.18
N PHE A 60 3.73 -1.50 -4.02
CA PHE A 60 2.70 -2.50 -3.83
C PHE A 60 1.36 -1.79 -3.71
N GLY A 61 0.50 -2.01 -4.71
CA GLY A 61 -0.67 -1.20 -4.96
C GLY A 61 -1.79 -1.43 -3.95
N SER A 62 -2.08 -0.43 -3.12
CA SER A 62 -3.39 -0.32 -2.46
C SER A 62 -4.37 0.33 -3.41
N ALA A 63 -5.17 -0.49 -4.09
CA ALA A 63 -6.02 -0.08 -5.21
C ALA A 63 -6.91 1.13 -4.85
N GLY A 64 -7.52 1.14 -3.66
CA GLY A 64 -8.34 2.26 -3.21
C GLY A 64 -7.55 3.51 -2.80
N LEU A 65 -6.42 3.33 -2.11
CA LEU A 65 -5.69 4.46 -1.51
C LEU A 65 -4.98 5.32 -2.55
N GLY A 66 -4.72 4.81 -3.75
CA GLY A 66 -4.24 5.60 -4.88
C GLY A 66 -5.19 6.73 -5.29
N ASN A 67 -6.49 6.56 -5.05
CA ASN A 67 -7.46 7.64 -5.26
C ASN A 67 -7.46 8.67 -4.11
N VAL A 68 -6.93 8.32 -2.93
CA VAL A 68 -6.91 9.18 -1.74
C VAL A 68 -5.64 10.00 -1.65
N SER A 69 -4.48 9.38 -1.82
CA SER A 69 -3.16 10.03 -1.64
C SER A 69 -2.91 11.31 -2.45
N PRO A 70 -3.49 11.54 -3.64
CA PRO A 70 -3.32 12.82 -4.34
C PRO A 70 -4.11 13.98 -3.72
N ARG A 71 -5.02 13.71 -2.77
CA ARG A 71 -5.96 14.69 -2.21
C ARG A 71 -5.59 15.11 -0.79
N ILE A 72 -4.98 14.21 -0.03
CA ILE A 72 -4.58 14.42 1.36
C ILE A 72 -3.27 13.67 1.64
N PRO A 73 -2.45 14.14 2.60
CA PRO A 73 -1.35 13.37 3.17
C PRO A 73 -1.81 11.95 3.52
N ALA A 74 -1.13 10.94 2.98
CA ALA A 74 -1.52 9.55 3.14
C ALA A 74 -0.32 8.62 3.19
N ILE A 75 -0.42 7.57 4.00
CA ILE A 75 0.52 6.46 4.06
C ILE A 75 -0.27 5.16 3.96
N HIS A 76 0.35 4.10 3.43
CA HIS A 76 -0.23 2.76 3.40
C HIS A 76 0.74 1.72 3.99
N PRO A 77 1.06 1.78 5.30
CA PRO A 77 2.03 0.88 5.93
C PRO A 77 1.68 -0.59 5.73
N LEU A 78 2.39 -1.26 4.81
CA LEU A 78 2.35 -2.70 4.66
C LEU A 78 3.13 -3.33 5.80
N ARG A 79 2.56 -4.42 6.30
CA ARG A 79 3.06 -5.18 7.42
C ARG A 79 2.82 -6.63 7.09
N SER A 80 3.82 -7.46 7.32
CA SER A 80 3.75 -8.89 7.05
C SER A 80 3.79 -9.65 8.37
N PHE A 81 3.12 -10.80 8.38
CA PHE A 81 3.35 -11.81 9.40
C PHE A 81 4.65 -12.55 9.07
N ASP A 82 5.29 -13.11 10.09
CA ASP A 82 6.43 -14.01 9.93
C ASP A 82 5.91 -15.36 9.39
N LEU A 83 5.73 -15.41 8.08
CA LEU A 83 5.22 -16.55 7.32
C LEU A 83 6.18 -16.86 6.16
N PRO A 84 6.22 -18.11 5.69
CA PRO A 84 6.89 -18.46 4.44
C PRO A 84 6.43 -17.57 3.27
N ALA A 85 7.25 -17.44 2.24
CA ALA A 85 6.98 -16.53 1.11
C ALA A 85 5.64 -16.83 0.40
N GLU A 86 5.24 -18.09 0.35
CA GLU A 86 3.96 -18.58 -0.17
C GLU A 86 2.75 -18.30 0.73
N GLY A 87 2.97 -17.80 1.95
CA GLY A 87 1.97 -17.46 2.95
C GLY A 87 1.59 -15.98 3.00
N GLY A 88 1.95 -15.20 1.97
CA GLY A 88 1.64 -13.78 1.87
C GLY A 88 0.16 -13.46 1.61
N ASP A 89 -0.10 -12.26 1.10
CA ASP A 89 -1.45 -11.77 0.78
C ASP A 89 -2.25 -12.76 -0.09
N HIS A 90 -3.56 -12.83 0.15
CA HIS A 90 -4.51 -13.70 -0.56
C HIS A 90 -4.31 -15.21 -0.37
N THR A 91 -3.71 -15.63 0.75
CA THR A 91 -3.50 -17.05 1.06
C THR A 91 -4.33 -17.52 2.27
N ALA A 92 -4.62 -18.82 2.34
CA ALA A 92 -5.28 -19.42 3.50
C ALA A 92 -4.39 -19.36 4.77
N ALA A 93 -3.06 -19.47 4.59
CA ALA A 93 -2.09 -19.37 5.68
C ALA A 93 -2.13 -17.98 6.35
N LEU A 94 -2.21 -16.91 5.55
CA LEU A 94 -2.41 -15.56 6.07
C LEU A 94 -3.74 -15.44 6.82
N ALA A 95 -4.83 -15.96 6.26
CA ALA A 95 -6.15 -15.87 6.89
C ALA A 95 -6.18 -16.56 8.27
N VAL A 96 -5.57 -17.74 8.39
CA VAL A 96 -5.45 -18.46 9.68
C VAL A 96 -4.63 -17.65 10.69
N THR A 97 -3.48 -17.13 10.28
CA THR A 97 -2.58 -16.36 11.17
C THR A 97 -3.22 -15.04 11.61
N ALA A 98 -3.81 -14.31 10.67
CA ALA A 98 -4.50 -13.04 10.92
C ALA A 98 -5.79 -13.20 11.75
N GLY A 99 -6.44 -14.37 11.69
CA GLY A 99 -7.58 -14.71 12.54
C GLY A 99 -7.20 -15.23 13.93
N GLY A 100 -5.91 -15.37 14.23
CA GLY A 100 -5.40 -15.91 15.50
C GLY A 100 -4.84 -14.84 16.44
N PRO A 101 -4.21 -15.27 17.56
CA PRO A 101 -3.64 -14.37 18.56
C PRO A 101 -2.56 -13.42 18.01
N GLU A 102 -1.84 -13.83 16.97
CA GLU A 102 -0.88 -12.95 16.30
C GLU A 102 -1.58 -11.85 15.51
N GLY A 103 -2.72 -12.12 14.88
CA GLY A 103 -3.57 -11.09 14.28
C GLY A 103 -4.04 -10.05 15.28
N ASP A 104 -4.47 -10.48 16.48
CA ASP A 104 -4.88 -9.57 17.55
C ASP A 104 -3.73 -8.65 18.01
N ARG A 105 -2.53 -9.22 18.19
CA ARG A 105 -1.32 -8.45 18.51
C ARG A 105 -1.00 -7.45 17.40
N PHE A 106 -1.09 -7.91 16.16
CA PHE A 106 -0.79 -7.11 14.98
C PHE A 106 -1.69 -5.88 14.85
N VAL A 107 -3.01 -6.03 15.01
CA VAL A 107 -3.95 -4.91 14.96
C VAL A 107 -3.68 -3.92 16.09
N ARG A 108 -3.38 -4.41 17.31
CA ARG A 108 -3.05 -3.56 18.45
C ARG A 108 -1.78 -2.76 18.23
N ASP A 109 -0.71 -3.40 17.79
CA ASP A 109 0.58 -2.74 17.56
C ASP A 109 0.49 -1.73 16.41
N ALA A 110 -0.18 -2.12 15.31
CA ALA A 110 -0.40 -1.23 14.17
C ALA A 110 -1.26 -0.02 14.57
N GLY A 111 -2.34 -0.23 15.33
CA GLY A 111 -3.18 0.83 15.86
C GLY A 111 -2.42 1.79 16.78
N LEU A 112 -1.59 1.26 17.68
CA LEU A 112 -0.76 2.08 18.56
C LEU A 112 0.29 2.88 17.79
N ALA A 113 0.94 2.28 16.79
CA ALA A 113 1.90 2.97 15.94
C ALA A 113 1.21 4.12 15.17
N MET A 114 0.07 3.86 14.55
CA MET A 114 -0.72 4.88 13.83
C MET A 114 -1.20 6.00 14.76
N ALA A 115 -1.68 5.68 15.96
CA ALA A 115 -2.12 6.67 16.94
C ALA A 115 -0.97 7.57 17.39
N ARG A 116 0.22 7.02 17.59
CA ARG A 116 1.44 7.80 17.90
C ARG A 116 1.84 8.71 16.74
N THR A 117 1.77 8.22 15.50
CA THR A 117 2.02 9.03 14.29
C THR A 117 1.07 10.24 14.25
N VAL A 118 -0.23 10.01 14.43
CA VAL A 118 -1.23 11.09 14.42
C VAL A 118 -0.99 12.09 15.56
N ALA A 119 -0.66 11.59 16.76
CA ALA A 119 -0.36 12.45 17.90
C ALA A 119 0.90 13.31 17.69
N GLU A 120 1.94 12.75 17.08
CA GLU A 120 3.18 13.48 16.77
C GLU A 120 2.94 14.54 15.69
N VAL A 121 2.22 14.19 14.62
CA VAL A 121 1.84 15.11 13.52
C VAL A 121 1.02 16.29 14.02
N ARG A 122 0.09 16.07 14.96
CA ARG A 122 -0.75 17.14 15.52
C ARG A 122 0.06 18.15 16.34
N GLY A 123 1.13 17.72 17.01
CA GLY A 123 1.84 18.51 18.01
C GLY A 123 0.95 18.96 19.20
N PRO A 124 1.53 19.57 20.24
CA PRO A 124 0.75 20.22 21.29
C PRO A 124 0.17 21.56 20.81
N GLY A 125 -1.12 21.60 20.50
CA GLY A 125 -1.88 22.85 20.33
C GLY A 125 -2.11 23.35 18.90
N GLU A 126 -1.75 22.60 17.86
CA GLU A 126 -1.92 23.04 16.46
C GLU A 126 -3.20 22.47 15.81
N ALA A 127 -3.87 23.29 15.00
CA ALA A 127 -4.93 22.83 14.10
C ALA A 127 -4.28 22.20 12.86
N PRO A 128 -4.84 21.12 12.28
CA PRO A 128 -4.14 20.32 11.26
C PRO A 128 -3.78 21.15 10.02
N GLY A 129 -2.49 21.47 9.88
CA GLY A 129 -1.88 22.11 8.71
C GLY A 129 -1.13 21.10 7.82
N ALA A 130 -0.99 21.41 6.54
CA ALA A 130 -0.44 20.52 5.52
C ALA A 130 1.07 20.25 5.72
N LEU A 131 1.44 18.98 5.83
CA LEU A 131 2.82 18.51 5.82
C LEU A 131 3.39 18.52 4.39
N SER A 132 4.70 18.69 4.28
CA SER A 132 5.41 19.04 3.04
C SER A 132 6.02 17.82 2.34
N SER A 133 6.58 18.05 1.15
CA SER A 133 6.98 17.01 0.18
C SER A 133 8.48 16.71 0.19
N GLY A 134 8.93 15.53 0.64
CA GLY A 134 10.23 14.92 0.25
C GLY A 134 10.51 13.46 0.67
N THR A 135 10.39 12.50 -0.27
CA THR A 135 11.05 11.17 -0.33
C THR A 135 10.68 9.99 0.63
N LEU A 136 9.74 9.17 0.16
CA LEU A 136 9.66 7.69 -0.05
C LEU A 136 10.47 6.64 0.79
N VAL A 137 9.77 5.77 1.58
CA VAL A 137 10.18 4.39 1.97
C VAL A 137 8.96 3.49 2.34
N GLN A 138 8.82 2.27 1.78
CA GLN A 138 8.05 1.16 2.40
C GLN A 138 8.43 -0.25 1.88
N VAL A 139 8.28 -1.29 2.72
CA VAL A 139 8.73 -2.67 2.42
C VAL A 139 7.74 -3.79 2.84
N ILE A 140 7.76 -4.92 2.10
CA ILE A 140 7.16 -6.24 2.35
C ILE A 140 8.25 -7.22 2.86
N SER A 141 7.96 -8.01 3.89
CA SER A 141 8.96 -8.89 4.52
C SER A 141 9.14 -10.24 3.81
N ARG A 142 10.34 -10.81 4.00
CA ARG A 142 10.52 -12.24 4.30
C ARG A 142 10.51 -12.43 5.81
#